data_AF-A0A3E1EE80-F1
#
_entry.id   AF-A0A3E1EE80-F1
#
_cell.length_a   1.000
_cell.length_b   1.000
_cell.length_c   1.000
_cell.angle_alpha   90.00
_cell.angle_beta   90.00
_cell.angle_gamma   90.00
#
_symmetry.space_group_name_H-M   'P 1'
#
loop_
_entity.id
_entity.type
_entity.pdbx_description
1 polymer ?
#
loop_
_entity_poly.entity_id
_entity_poly.type
_entity_poly.pdbx_seq_one_letter_code
_entity_poly.pdbx_strand_id
1 'polypeptide(L)'
;MEVVNIHAAKTHLSRFLELLASGEEAEIIIAKAGKPVAKLIPFVAVMRPRQLGVLSGQVWEAPDAWGGDTDAEIAASFLDDQDWDQGSLRVAEDPQG
;
A
#
# COMPACT_ATOMS: atom_id res chain seq x y z
N MET A 1 12.83 19.50 12.41
CA MET A 1 11.85 18.84 13.30
C MET A 1 10.94 19.91 13.83
N GLU A 2 9.79 20.08 13.19
CA GLU A 2 8.77 21.05 13.57
C GLU A 2 7.65 20.35 14.37
N VAL A 3 7.08 21.02 15.37
CA VAL A 3 5.93 20.51 16.14
C VAL A 3 4.74 21.45 15.93
N VAL A 4 3.66 20.94 15.35
CA VAL A 4 2.47 21.72 14.99
C VAL A 4 1.23 21.20 15.71
N ASN A 5 0.31 22.10 16.06
CA ASN A 5 -0.97 21.68 16.60
C ASN A 5 -1.84 21.04 15.49
N ILE A 6 -2.69 20.08 15.85
CA ILE A 6 -3.61 19.41 14.92
C ILE A 6 -4.47 20.37 14.09
N HIS A 7 -4.84 21.53 14.63
CA HIS A 7 -5.61 22.52 13.90
C HIS A 7 -4.79 23.16 12.77
N ALA A 8 -3.53 23.50 13.05
CA ALA A 8 -2.62 24.02 12.04
C ALA A 8 -2.30 22.96 10.98
N ALA A 9 -2.10 21.70 11.40
CA ALA A 9 -1.89 20.56 10.52
C ALA A 9 -3.03 20.40 9.51
N LYS A 10 -4.29 20.46 9.96
CA LYS A 10 -5.45 20.35 9.06
C LYS A 10 -5.54 21.51 8.06
N THR A 11 -5.22 22.73 8.48
CA THR A 11 -5.32 23.92 7.63
C THR A 11 -4.18 24.01 6.61
N HIS A 12 -2.97 23.58 6.97
CA HIS A 12 -1.76 23.75 6.16
C HIS A 12 -1.12 22.43 5.72
N LEU A 13 -1.91 21.35 5.64
CA LEU A 13 -1.40 20.01 5.33
C LEU A 13 -0.57 19.99 4.04
N SER A 14 -1.07 20.61 2.96
CA SER A 14 -0.36 20.63 1.66
C SER A 14 1.02 21.27 1.76
N ARG A 15 1.15 22.39 2.48
CA ARG A 15 2.45 23.05 2.70
C ARG A 15 3.41 22.14 3.47
N PHE A 16 2.93 21.44 4.50
CA PHE A 16 3.77 20.51 5.26
C PHE A 16 4.23 19.33 4.39
N LEU A 17 3.38 18.84 3.48
CA LEU A 17 3.77 17.81 2.52
C LEU A 17 4.82 18.32 1.53
N GLU A 18 4.72 19.56 1.06
CA GLU A 18 5.73 20.18 0.18
C GLU A 18 7.09 20.28 0.87
N LEU A 19 7.13 20.75 2.13
CA LEU A 19 8.37 20.85 2.92
C LEU A 19 9.03 19.47 3.15
N LEU A 20 8.21 18.44 3.38
CA LEU A 20 8.70 17.06 3.53
C LEU A 20 9.19 16.48 2.21
N ALA A 21 8.51 16.80 1.10
CA ALA A 21 8.87 16.33 -0.23
C ALA A 21 10.11 17.03 -0.80
N SER A 22 10.31 18.32 -0.49
CA SER A 22 11.51 19.08 -0.85
C SER A 22 12.72 18.67 0.01
N GLY A 23 12.48 18.06 1.16
CA GLY A 23 13.51 17.69 2.13
C GLY A 23 13.95 18.86 3.01
N GLU A 24 13.26 20.00 2.98
CA GLU A 24 13.47 21.12 3.91
C GLU A 24 13.22 20.69 5.36
N GLU A 25 12.21 19.84 5.57
CA GLU A 25 11.99 19.15 6.83
C GLU A 25 12.08 17.64 6.63
N ALA A 26 12.79 16.95 7.54
CA ALA A 26 12.86 15.49 7.53
C ALA A 26 11.63 14.83 8.18
N GLU A 27 10.99 15.53 9.12
CA GLU A 27 9.80 15.08 9.82
C GLU A 27 9.07 16.24 10.52
N ILE A 28 7.74 16.09 10.65
CA ILE A 28 6.87 17.04 11.35
C ILE A 28 6.03 16.27 12.39
N ILE A 29 6.03 16.74 13.64
CA ILE A 29 5.23 16.18 14.72
C ILE A 29 3.90 16.92 14.82
N ILE A 30 2.80 16.17 14.86
CA ILE A 30 1.47 16.72 15.12
C ILE A 30 1.16 16.51 16.60
N ALA A 31 0.80 17.60 17.28
CA ALA A 31 0.42 17.62 18.69
C ALA A 31 -1.05 18.01 18.89
N LYS A 32 -1.68 17.47 19.93
CA LYS A 32 -3.00 17.88 20.42
C LYS A 32 -2.86 18.34 21.86
N ALA A 33 -3.24 19.60 22.14
CA ALA A 33 -3.09 20.22 23.46
C ALA A 33 -1.66 20.07 24.05
N GLY A 34 -0.64 20.31 23.21
CA GLY A 34 0.77 20.22 23.60
C GLY A 34 1.35 18.80 23.70
N LYS A 35 0.53 17.75 23.51
CA LYS A 35 0.98 16.36 23.52
C LYS A 35 1.17 15.84 22.10
N PRO A 36 2.35 15.31 21.72
CA PRO A 36 2.54 14.64 20.43
C PRO A 36 1.55 13.49 20.26
N VAL A 37 0.89 13.42 19.11
CA VAL A 37 -0.09 12.36 18.78
C VAL A 37 0.18 11.66 17.46
N ALA A 38 0.89 12.30 16.53
CA ALA A 38 1.26 11.71 15.26
C ALA A 38 2.55 12.34 14.70
N LYS A 39 3.11 11.71 13.67
CA LYS A 39 4.27 12.20 12.93
C LYS A 39 4.01 12.06 11.43
N LEU A 40 4.32 13.11 10.67
CA LEU A 40 4.41 13.09 9.21
C LEU A 40 5.88 12.85 8.84
N ILE A 41 6.11 11.85 8.00
CA ILE A 41 7.42 11.53 7.42
C ILE A 41 7.26 11.35 5.90
N PRO A 42 8.31 11.63 5.10
CA PRO A 42 8.30 11.30 3.69
C PRO A 42 8.06 9.81 3.49
N PHE A 43 7.19 9.47 2.53
CA PHE A 43 6.97 8.08 2.18
C PHE A 43 8.10 7.60 1.26
N VAL A 44 8.95 6.73 1.78
CA VAL A 44 10.00 6.07 0.99
C VAL A 44 9.49 4.68 0.62
N ALA A 45 9.22 4.45 -0.67
CA ALA A 45 8.88 3.13 -1.17
C ALA A 45 10.07 2.19 -0.94
N VAL A 46 10.01 1.36 0.10
CA VAL A 46 11.01 0.34 0.34
C VAL A 46 10.76 -0.80 -0.64
N MET A 47 11.17 -0.62 -1.89
CA MET A 47 11.31 -1.72 -2.82
C MET A 47 12.54 -2.52 -2.40
N ARG A 48 12.39 -3.41 -1.42
CA ARG A 48 13.38 -4.49 -1.27
C ARG A 48 13.22 -5.38 -2.51
N PRO A 49 14.25 -5.52 -3.36
CA PRO A 49 14.20 -6.49 -4.44
C PRO A 49 13.91 -7.85 -3.81
N ARG A 50 12.91 -8.57 -4.34
CA ARG A 50 12.66 -9.94 -3.88
C ARG A 50 13.91 -10.77 -4.15
N GLN A 51 14.42 -11.42 -3.11
CA GLN A 51 15.48 -12.40 -3.27
C GLN A 51 14.87 -13.67 -3.88
N LEU A 52 15.15 -13.91 -5.16
CA LEU A 52 14.75 -15.14 -5.85
C LEU A 52 15.61 -16.32 -5.38
N GLY A 53 15.09 -17.54 -5.52
CA GLY A 53 15.87 -18.75 -5.27
C GLY A 53 16.12 -19.06 -3.79
N VAL A 54 15.37 -18.49 -2.85
CA VAL A 54 15.45 -18.81 -1.41
C VAL A 54 15.30 -20.31 -1.10
N LEU A 55 14.62 -21.06 -1.98
CA LEU A 55 14.44 -22.51 -1.88
C LEU A 55 15.16 -23.27 -3.02
N SER A 56 16.18 -22.67 -3.65
CA SER A 56 16.93 -23.33 -4.72
C SER A 56 17.51 -24.66 -4.23
N GLY A 57 17.23 -25.74 -4.95
CA GLY A 57 17.66 -27.10 -4.60
C GLY A 57 16.91 -27.75 -3.43
N GLN A 58 15.93 -27.07 -2.83
CA GLN A 58 15.12 -27.61 -1.72
C GLN A 58 13.72 -28.03 -2.15
N VAL A 59 13.31 -27.68 -3.38
CA VAL A 59 12.03 -28.08 -3.98
C VAL A 59 12.31 -29.05 -5.10
N TRP A 60 11.53 -30.13 -5.16
CA TRP A 60 11.51 -31.08 -6.25
C TRP A 60 10.05 -31.33 -6.64
N GLU A 61 9.84 -31.65 -7.91
CA GLU A 61 8.53 -31.94 -8.47
C GLU A 61 8.27 -33.45 -8.39
N ALA A 62 7.19 -33.85 -7.73
CA ALA A 62 6.76 -35.24 -7.73
C ALA A 62 6.26 -35.65 -9.13
N PRO A 63 6.36 -36.94 -9.52
CA PRO A 63 5.91 -37.39 -10.84
C PRO A 63 4.44 -37.08 -11.17
N ASP A 64 3.62 -36.90 -10.14
CA ASP A 64 2.19 -36.59 -10.18
C ASP A 64 1.86 -35.19 -9.64
N ALA A 65 2.85 -34.30 -9.48
CA ALA A 65 2.65 -32.96 -8.90
C ALA A 65 1.63 -32.09 -9.65
N TRP A 66 1.36 -32.42 -10.91
CA TRP A 66 0.34 -31.78 -11.75
C TRP A 66 -0.77 -32.75 -12.18
N GLY A 67 -0.95 -33.85 -11.44
CA GLY A 67 -2.10 -34.73 -11.58
C GLY A 67 -3.39 -33.93 -11.41
N GLY A 68 -4.40 -34.21 -12.26
CA GLY A 68 -5.67 -33.48 -12.34
C GLY A 68 -6.62 -33.70 -11.17
N ASP A 69 -6.08 -33.81 -9.96
CA ASP A 69 -6.77 -34.11 -8.72
C ASP A 69 -7.33 -32.81 -8.16
N THR A 70 -8.16 -32.15 -8.98
CA THR A 70 -8.82 -30.90 -8.61
C THR A 70 -9.71 -31.16 -7.40
N ASP A 71 -9.40 -30.51 -6.30
CA ASP A 71 -10.26 -30.52 -5.12
C ASP A 71 -11.61 -29.87 -5.46
N ALA A 72 -12.68 -30.65 -5.34
CA ALA A 72 -14.02 -30.22 -5.72
C ALA A 72 -14.55 -29.07 -4.85
N GLU A 73 -14.13 -28.98 -3.58
CA GLU A 73 -14.51 -27.90 -2.66
C GLU A 73 -13.83 -26.59 -3.07
N ILE A 74 -12.53 -26.66 -3.42
CA ILE A 74 -11.77 -25.50 -3.92
C ILE A 74 -12.35 -25.05 -5.26
N ALA A 75 -12.61 -25.97 -6.19
CA ALA A 75 -13.17 -25.63 -7.50
C ALA A 75 -14.54 -24.95 -7.41
N ALA A 76 -15.43 -25.41 -6.52
CA ALA A 76 -16.72 -24.80 -6.30
C ALA A 76 -16.61 -23.35 -5.79
N SER A 77 -15.57 -23.02 -5.01
CA SER A 77 -15.34 -21.66 -4.50
C SER A 77 -15.03 -20.61 -5.58
N PHE A 78 -14.57 -21.03 -6.76
CA PHE A 78 -14.30 -20.16 -7.91
C PHE A 78 -15.47 -20.06 -8.89
N LEU A 79 -16.46 -20.94 -8.77
CA LEU A 79 -17.63 -21.03 -9.66
C LEU A 79 -18.88 -20.42 -9.03
N ASP A 80 -18.79 -19.90 -7.80
CA ASP A 80 -19.85 -19.06 -7.26
C ASP A 80 -19.79 -17.70 -7.96
N ASP A 81 -20.86 -17.43 -8.69
CA ASP A 81 -21.07 -16.28 -9.57
C ASP A 81 -21.17 -15.02 -8.71
N GLN A 82 -20.02 -14.54 -8.21
CA GLN A 82 -19.95 -13.19 -7.67
C GLN A 82 -20.07 -12.23 -8.84
N ASP A 83 -21.28 -11.69 -8.99
CA ASP A 83 -21.61 -10.44 -9.67
C ASP A 83 -20.43 -9.46 -9.57
N TRP A 84 -19.54 -9.49 -10.58
CA TRP A 84 -18.51 -8.48 -10.77
C TRP A 84 -19.10 -7.16 -11.31
N ASP A 85 -20.42 -7.06 -11.38
CA ASP A 85 -21.11 -5.87 -11.85
C ASP A 85 -21.77 -5.14 -10.68
N GLN A 86 -20.99 -4.32 -9.97
CA GLN A 86 -21.43 -3.03 -9.39
C GLN A 86 -20.30 -2.37 -8.60
N GLY A 87 -19.38 -1.76 -9.35
CA GLY A 87 -18.36 -0.89 -8.76
C GLY A 87 -17.66 -0.12 -9.86
N SER A 88 -18.40 0.75 -10.54
CA SER A 88 -17.91 1.72 -11.52
C SER A 88 -16.60 2.37 -11.04
N LEU A 89 -15.47 1.80 -11.45
CA LEU A 89 -14.18 2.47 -11.38
C LEU A 89 -14.21 3.49 -12.52
N ARG A 90 -14.78 4.67 -12.25
CA ARG A 90 -14.54 5.83 -13.09
C ARG A 90 -13.05 6.14 -12.99
N VAL A 91 -12.28 5.65 -13.96
CA VAL A 91 -11.01 6.26 -14.30
C VAL A 91 -11.35 7.70 -14.64
N ALA A 92 -10.91 8.63 -13.79
CA ALA A 92 -10.96 10.03 -14.15
C ALA A 92 -10.13 10.16 -15.43
N GLU A 93 -10.80 10.45 -16.54
CA GLU A 93 -10.11 10.85 -17.76
C GLU A 93 -9.27 12.06 -17.42
N ASP A 94 -7.96 11.89 -17.56
CA ASP A 94 -6.97 12.95 -17.45
C ASP A 94 -7.30 13.99 -18.54
N PRO A 95 -7.60 15.26 -18.18
CA PRO A 95 -7.83 16.28 -19.18
C PRO A 95 -6.48 16.76 -19.71
N GLN A 96 -5.90 16.00 -20.64
CA GLN A 96 -4.81 16.51 -21.47
C GLN A 96 -5.40 17.20 -22.70
N GLY A 97 -4.92 18.42 -22.94
CA GLY A 97 -5.34 19.31 -24.01
C GLY A 97 -4.79 18.99 -25.39
#